data_AF-A0AAW2MUU9-F1
#
_entry.id   AF-A0AAW2MUU9-F1
#
_cell.length_a   1.000
_cell.length_b   1.000
_cell.length_c   1.000
_cell.angle_alpha   90.00
_cell.angle_beta   90.00
_cell.angle_gamma   90.00
#
_symmetry.space_group_name_H-M   'P 1'
#
loop_
_entity.id
_entity.type
_entity.pdbx_description
1 polymer ?
#
loop_
_entity_poly.entity_id
_entity_poly.type
_entity_poly.pdbx_seq_one_letter_code
_entity_poly.pdbx_strand_id
1 'polypeptide(L)'
;MTVLSEQELVDCDRKYNEGCNGGLMDYGFQFIIDNGGIDTEEDYPYRARDGTCDTYRKNAKVVSIDAYEDVPANDEKALKKAVAGQPVSVAIEAGGRAFQLYQSGVFTGRCGTDLDHGVVAVGYGTEEGKDYWIVRNSWGPAGEKTATSGLSAMWLIPLQESVESQWKHLIPSRLVITLLILAHLLQPR
;
A
#
# COMPACT_ATOMS: atom_id res chain seq x y z
N MET A 1 10.53 -3.87 14.46
CA MET A 1 9.60 -3.81 13.31
C MET A 1 10.34 -3.01 12.25
N THR A 2 10.76 -3.64 11.15
CA THR A 2 11.62 -2.99 10.14
C THR A 2 10.77 -2.12 9.22
N VAL A 3 11.04 -0.81 9.16
CA VAL A 3 10.39 0.09 8.20
C VAL A 3 11.31 0.19 6.98
N LEU A 4 10.74 0.06 5.78
CA LEU A 4 11.45 -0.01 4.51
C LEU A 4 11.24 1.31 3.75
N SER A 5 12.22 1.72 2.94
CA SER A 5 12.21 3.05 2.35
C SER A 5 11.17 3.22 1.23
N GLU A 6 10.13 4.00 1.46
CA GLU A 6 9.29 4.49 0.35
C GLU A 6 10.06 5.47 -0.57
N GLN A 7 11.13 6.11 -0.08
CA GLN A 7 11.91 7.08 -0.87
C GLN A 7 12.88 6.44 -1.86
N GLU A 8 13.43 5.25 -1.57
CA GLU A 8 14.24 4.52 -2.54
C GLU A 8 13.41 4.22 -3.79
N LEU A 9 12.16 3.78 -3.60
CA LEU A 9 11.20 3.58 -4.69
C LEU A 9 10.91 4.89 -5.43
N VAL A 10 10.56 5.97 -4.72
CA VAL A 10 10.30 7.29 -5.33
C VAL A 10 11.50 7.80 -6.14
N ASP A 11 12.73 7.66 -5.65
CA ASP A 11 13.92 8.20 -6.32
C ASP A 11 14.46 7.28 -7.43
N CYS A 12 14.37 5.96 -7.27
CA CYS A 12 15.09 4.98 -8.08
C CYS A 12 14.21 4.10 -8.99
N ASP A 13 12.93 3.88 -8.69
CA ASP A 13 12.03 3.22 -9.63
C ASP A 13 11.52 4.24 -10.66
N ARG A 14 12.34 4.41 -11.71
CA ARG A 14 12.10 5.33 -12.82
C ARG A 14 11.98 4.60 -14.17
N LYS A 15 11.66 3.30 -14.14
CA LYS A 15 11.52 2.44 -15.32
C LYS A 15 10.13 2.57 -15.94
N TYR A 16 9.11 2.59 -15.08
CA TYR A 16 7.70 2.79 -15.42
C TYR A 16 6.97 3.68 -14.41
N ASN A 17 7.44 3.76 -13.16
CA ASN A 17 6.94 4.70 -12.16
C ASN A 17 7.56 6.11 -12.32
N GLU A 18 6.82 7.14 -11.95
CA GLU A 18 7.15 8.56 -12.15
C GLU A 18 7.46 9.30 -10.83
N GLY A 19 7.70 8.56 -9.75
CA GLY A 19 7.88 9.12 -8.40
C GLY A 19 6.63 9.90 -7.97
N CYS A 20 6.80 11.14 -7.50
CA CYS A 20 5.69 11.92 -6.91
C CYS A 20 4.59 12.39 -7.90
N ASN A 21 4.56 11.83 -9.12
CA ASN A 21 3.57 12.14 -10.16
C ASN A 21 2.68 10.94 -10.54
N GLY A 22 3.14 9.70 -10.33
CA GLY A 22 2.51 8.52 -10.92
C GLY A 22 3.21 7.20 -10.62
N GLY A 23 2.46 6.09 -10.63
CA GLY A 23 3.01 4.73 -10.64
C GLY A 23 1.99 3.62 -10.43
N LEU A 24 2.45 2.36 -10.56
CA LEU A 24 1.73 1.13 -10.16
C LEU A 24 2.59 0.24 -9.22
N MET A 25 1.92 -0.59 -8.39
CA MET A 25 2.55 -1.36 -7.31
C MET A 25 3.40 -2.53 -7.81
N ASP A 26 2.98 -3.14 -8.91
CA ASP A 26 3.68 -4.20 -9.63
C ASP A 26 5.08 -3.76 -10.07
N TYR A 27 5.21 -2.55 -10.62
CA TYR A 27 6.50 -1.97 -10.98
C TYR A 27 7.39 -1.73 -9.75
N GLY A 28 6.81 -1.30 -8.63
CA GLY A 28 7.52 -1.19 -7.36
C GLY A 28 8.04 -2.54 -6.84
N PHE A 29 7.24 -3.61 -6.95
CA PHE A 29 7.69 -4.97 -6.63
C PHE A 29 8.77 -5.46 -7.62
N GLN A 30 8.61 -5.23 -8.92
CA GLN A 30 9.62 -5.56 -9.93
C GLN A 30 10.93 -4.80 -9.70
N PHE A 31 10.89 -3.55 -9.25
CA PHE A 31 12.08 -2.79 -8.86
C PHE A 31 12.80 -3.47 -7.70
N ILE A 32 12.10 -3.93 -6.66
CA ILE A 32 12.72 -4.63 -5.51
C ILE A 32 13.42 -5.92 -5.98
N ILE A 33 12.83 -6.65 -6.94
CA ILE A 33 13.43 -7.82 -7.57
C ILE A 33 14.68 -7.43 -8.41
N ASP A 34 14.53 -6.52 -9.37
CA ASP A 34 15.60 -6.06 -10.29
C ASP A 34 16.78 -5.41 -9.53
N ASN A 35 16.51 -4.73 -8.41
CA ASN A 35 17.49 -4.10 -7.54
C ASN A 35 18.18 -5.11 -6.59
N GLY A 36 17.61 -6.31 -6.40
CA GLY A 36 18.10 -7.31 -5.45
C GLY A 36 17.80 -6.98 -3.98
N GLY A 37 16.72 -6.24 -3.73
CA GLY A 37 16.25 -5.83 -2.40
C GLY A 37 15.90 -4.35 -2.29
N ILE A 38 15.56 -3.92 -1.07
CA ILE A 38 15.23 -2.54 -0.69
C ILE A 38 15.83 -2.21 0.70
N ASP A 39 16.17 -0.95 0.92
CA ASP A 39 16.78 -0.41 2.13
C ASP A 39 15.76 -0.08 3.24
N THR A 40 16.25 0.26 4.44
CA THR A 40 15.38 0.79 5.51
C THR A 40 15.07 2.28 5.33
N GLU A 41 14.01 2.73 5.98
CA GLU A 41 13.71 4.16 6.17
C GLU A 41 14.77 4.89 7.03
N GLU A 42 15.67 4.18 7.72
CA GLU A 42 16.83 4.79 8.41
C GLU A 42 17.99 5.05 7.42
N ASP A 43 18.27 4.10 6.53
CA ASP A 43 19.30 4.18 5.50
C ASP A 43 18.93 5.19 4.39
N TYR A 44 17.66 5.19 3.96
CA TYR A 44 17.14 6.05 2.90
C TYR A 44 15.82 6.75 3.33
N PRO A 45 15.87 7.80 4.17
CA PRO A 45 14.65 8.39 4.76
C PRO A 45 13.76 9.16 3.78
N TYR A 46 12.45 9.19 4.07
CA TYR A 46 11.41 9.87 3.31
C TYR A 46 11.52 11.40 3.33
N ARG A 47 11.25 12.00 2.16
CA ARG A 47 11.46 13.43 1.86
C ARG A 47 10.23 14.10 1.25
N ALA A 48 9.17 13.33 0.97
CA ALA A 48 7.91 13.81 0.38
C ALA A 48 8.07 14.63 -0.91
N ARG A 49 9.06 14.26 -1.74
CA ARG A 49 9.34 14.87 -3.05
C ARG A 49 10.25 13.95 -3.87
N ASP A 50 10.30 14.17 -5.19
CA ASP A 50 11.29 13.55 -6.07
C ASP A 50 12.72 13.96 -5.69
N GLY A 51 13.63 12.98 -5.65
CA GLY A 51 15.08 13.13 -5.64
C GLY A 51 15.75 12.33 -6.76
N THR A 52 17.05 12.49 -6.89
CA THR A 52 17.90 11.61 -7.71
C THR A 52 18.28 10.38 -6.91
N CYS A 53 18.13 9.19 -7.50
CA CYS A 53 18.54 7.91 -6.91
C CYS A 53 19.94 7.95 -6.27
N ASP A 54 19.99 7.95 -4.94
CA ASP A 54 21.23 8.08 -4.16
C ASP A 54 21.90 6.70 -4.06
N THR A 55 22.79 6.42 -5.01
CA THR A 55 23.56 5.15 -5.06
C THR A 55 24.53 4.93 -3.90
N TYR A 56 24.80 5.95 -3.06
CA TYR A 56 25.56 5.77 -1.82
C TYR A 56 24.66 5.33 -0.67
N ARG A 57 23.40 5.76 -0.64
CA ARG A 57 22.40 5.22 0.28
C ARG A 57 21.96 3.83 -0.14
N LYS A 58 21.53 3.66 -1.40
CA LYS A 58 20.97 2.44 -1.98
C LYS A 58 21.96 1.25 -1.98
N ASN A 59 22.17 0.66 -0.81
CA ASN A 59 23.27 -0.28 -0.55
C ASN A 59 22.94 -1.40 0.44
N ALA A 60 21.98 -1.21 1.34
CA ALA A 60 21.78 -2.08 2.51
C ALA A 60 20.96 -3.34 2.17
N LYS A 61 19.95 -3.20 1.30
CA LYS A 61 19.11 -4.24 0.70
C LYS A 61 18.61 -5.28 1.71
N VAL A 62 18.12 -4.76 2.84
CA VAL A 62 17.76 -5.53 4.04
C VAL A 62 16.59 -6.49 3.83
N VAL A 63 15.78 -6.27 2.80
CA VAL A 63 14.64 -7.08 2.41
C VAL A 63 14.63 -7.25 0.90
N SER A 64 14.47 -8.49 0.43
CA SER A 64 14.20 -8.82 -0.97
C SER A 64 12.95 -9.70 -1.06
N ILE A 65 12.41 -9.82 -2.27
CA ILE A 65 11.28 -10.69 -2.62
C ILE A 65 11.65 -11.48 -3.88
N ASP A 66 11.12 -12.69 -4.02
CA ASP A 66 11.41 -13.54 -5.18
C ASP A 66 10.45 -13.28 -6.37
N ALA A 67 9.22 -12.86 -6.09
CA ALA A 67 8.15 -12.65 -7.08
C ALA A 67 6.99 -11.78 -6.54
N TYR A 68 6.13 -11.33 -7.45
CA TYR A 68 4.77 -10.84 -7.21
C TYR A 68 3.81 -11.43 -8.27
N GLU A 69 2.49 -11.34 -8.06
CA GLU A 69 1.46 -11.97 -8.89
C GLU A 69 0.10 -11.29 -8.64
N ASP A 70 -0.77 -11.17 -9.65
CA ASP A 70 -2.10 -10.56 -9.51
C ASP A 70 -3.17 -11.52 -8.97
N VAL A 71 -3.99 -11.02 -8.05
CA VAL A 71 -5.30 -11.62 -7.70
C VAL A 71 -6.27 -11.30 -8.85
N PRO A 72 -7.15 -12.23 -9.26
CA PRO A 72 -8.18 -11.97 -10.25
C PRO A 72 -8.98 -10.69 -9.95
N ALA A 73 -8.91 -9.72 -10.87
CA ALA A 73 -9.59 -8.44 -10.76
C ALA A 73 -11.10 -8.62 -10.54
N ASN A 74 -11.66 -7.84 -9.62
CA ASN A 74 -13.07 -7.89 -9.20
C ASN A 74 -13.51 -9.20 -8.49
N ASP A 75 -12.59 -10.08 -8.04
CA ASP A 75 -12.93 -11.22 -7.16
C ASP A 75 -12.59 -10.91 -5.69
N GLU A 76 -13.54 -10.31 -4.98
CA GLU A 76 -13.43 -10.05 -3.53
C GLU A 76 -13.20 -11.33 -2.70
N LYS A 77 -13.56 -12.53 -3.17
CA LYS A 77 -13.31 -13.79 -2.43
C LYS A 77 -11.86 -14.22 -2.60
N ALA A 78 -11.29 -14.01 -3.79
CA ALA A 78 -9.86 -14.20 -4.01
C ALA A 78 -9.05 -13.18 -3.19
N LEU A 79 -9.45 -11.91 -3.13
CA LEU A 79 -8.87 -10.89 -2.24
C LEU A 79 -9.03 -11.27 -0.74
N LYS A 80 -10.18 -11.79 -0.31
CA LYS A 80 -10.40 -12.19 1.09
C LYS A 80 -9.49 -13.35 1.49
N LYS A 81 -9.37 -14.34 0.60
CA LYS A 81 -8.38 -15.43 0.71
C LYS A 81 -6.95 -14.89 0.70
N ALA A 82 -6.68 -13.81 -0.04
CA ALA A 82 -5.37 -13.20 -0.13
C ALA A 82 -4.98 -12.52 1.20
N VAL A 83 -5.79 -11.56 1.65
CA VAL A 83 -5.61 -10.82 2.91
C VAL A 83 -5.51 -11.75 4.12
N ALA A 84 -6.23 -12.87 4.13
CA ALA A 84 -6.16 -13.88 5.18
C ALA A 84 -4.78 -14.52 5.38
N GLY A 85 -3.84 -14.38 4.43
CA GLY A 85 -2.51 -14.97 4.52
C GLY A 85 -1.33 -13.99 4.39
N GLN A 86 -1.55 -12.72 4.04
CA GLN A 86 -0.61 -11.59 4.13
C GLN A 86 -1.36 -10.29 3.80
N PRO A 87 -0.88 -9.11 4.23
CA PRO A 87 -1.29 -7.83 3.68
C PRO A 87 -1.13 -7.77 2.16
N VAL A 88 -2.04 -7.07 1.50
CA VAL A 88 -2.10 -6.97 0.03
C VAL A 88 -2.18 -5.50 -0.36
N SER A 89 -1.33 -5.07 -1.28
CA SER A 89 -1.45 -3.75 -1.90
C SER A 89 -2.64 -3.75 -2.86
N VAL A 90 -3.47 -2.71 -2.77
CA VAL A 90 -4.71 -2.56 -3.55
C VAL A 90 -4.86 -1.10 -3.99
N ALA A 91 -5.56 -0.87 -5.10
CA ALA A 91 -5.94 0.48 -5.54
C ALA A 91 -7.41 0.75 -5.19
N ILE A 92 -7.75 2.01 -4.90
CA ILE A 92 -9.10 2.50 -4.60
C ILE A 92 -9.33 3.88 -5.22
N GLU A 93 -10.61 4.29 -5.31
CA GLU A 93 -10.99 5.70 -5.51
C GLU A 93 -11.08 6.39 -4.13
N ALA A 94 -10.21 7.38 -3.89
CA ALA A 94 -10.09 8.14 -2.66
C ALA A 94 -10.29 9.65 -2.84
N GLY A 95 -10.22 10.18 -4.07
CA GLY A 95 -10.43 11.60 -4.38
C GLY A 95 -11.84 12.11 -4.06
N GLY A 96 -12.83 11.22 -3.91
CA GLY A 96 -14.20 11.57 -3.54
C GLY A 96 -14.30 12.30 -2.19
N ARG A 97 -14.96 13.46 -2.15
CA ARG A 97 -15.13 14.30 -0.93
C ARG A 97 -15.69 13.54 0.28
N ALA A 98 -16.51 12.51 0.08
CA ALA A 98 -17.01 11.67 1.18
C ALA A 98 -15.88 10.89 1.86
N PHE A 99 -14.92 10.40 1.08
CA PHE A 99 -13.77 9.62 1.52
C PHE A 99 -12.70 10.52 2.14
N GLN A 100 -12.41 11.68 1.53
CA GLN A 100 -11.52 12.71 2.11
C GLN A 100 -11.97 13.22 3.51
N LEU A 101 -13.26 13.11 3.83
CA LEU A 101 -13.85 13.55 5.10
C LEU A 101 -14.21 12.39 6.05
N TYR A 102 -13.76 11.16 5.74
CA TYR A 102 -13.89 10.01 6.63
C TYR A 102 -13.11 10.21 7.94
N GLN A 103 -13.63 9.65 9.04
CA GLN A 103 -13.04 9.78 10.39
C GLN A 103 -13.17 8.52 11.26
N SER A 104 -14.24 7.73 11.11
CA SER A 104 -14.48 6.53 11.93
C SER A 104 -15.62 5.61 11.45
N GLY A 105 -15.53 4.33 11.84
CA GLY A 105 -16.55 3.29 11.60
C GLY A 105 -16.57 2.76 10.16
N VAL A 106 -17.41 1.76 9.84
CA VAL A 106 -17.48 1.28 8.44
C VAL A 106 -17.94 2.40 7.50
N PHE A 107 -17.10 2.76 6.52
CA PHE A 107 -17.41 3.76 5.51
C PHE A 107 -18.65 3.35 4.71
N THR A 108 -19.61 4.25 4.59
CA THR A 108 -20.82 4.07 3.77
C THR A 108 -21.08 5.26 2.85
N GLY A 109 -20.02 5.99 2.49
CA GLY A 109 -20.07 7.00 1.44
C GLY A 109 -20.17 6.34 0.06
N ARG A 110 -20.35 7.17 -0.98
CA ARG A 110 -20.20 6.70 -2.37
C ARG A 110 -18.76 6.88 -2.80
N CYS A 111 -18.21 5.83 -3.39
CA CYS A 111 -17.09 5.84 -4.34
C CYS A 111 -17.61 5.29 -5.69
N GLY A 112 -16.89 5.56 -6.76
CA GLY A 112 -16.96 4.86 -8.03
C GLY A 112 -15.82 3.85 -8.17
N THR A 113 -15.22 3.83 -9.36
CA THR A 113 -14.15 2.90 -9.77
C THR A 113 -12.99 3.64 -10.47
N ASP A 114 -12.93 4.97 -10.35
CA ASP A 114 -11.86 5.76 -10.97
C ASP A 114 -10.63 5.75 -10.03
N LEU A 115 -9.88 4.66 -10.08
CA LEU A 115 -8.81 4.34 -9.11
C LEU A 115 -7.69 5.40 -9.13
N ASP A 116 -7.52 6.11 -8.01
CA ASP A 116 -6.63 7.28 -7.87
C ASP A 116 -5.70 7.23 -6.64
N HIS A 117 -5.70 6.11 -5.90
CA HIS A 117 -4.93 5.99 -4.68
C HIS A 117 -4.56 4.55 -4.31
N GLY A 118 -3.28 4.30 -4.05
CA GLY A 118 -2.76 3.01 -3.56
C GLY A 118 -2.86 2.89 -2.05
N VAL A 119 -3.26 1.74 -1.53
CA VAL A 119 -3.38 1.45 -0.09
C VAL A 119 -3.05 -0.02 0.21
N VAL A 120 -2.96 -0.40 1.49
CA VAL A 120 -2.67 -1.80 1.87
C VAL A 120 -3.82 -2.39 2.68
N ALA A 121 -4.52 -3.38 2.12
CA ALA A 121 -5.48 -4.19 2.85
C ALA A 121 -4.74 -5.13 3.82
N VAL A 122 -5.01 -4.99 5.12
CA VAL A 122 -4.33 -5.73 6.21
C VAL A 122 -5.25 -6.69 6.97
N GLY A 123 -6.56 -6.64 6.72
CA GLY A 123 -7.54 -7.50 7.35
C GLY A 123 -8.93 -7.29 6.78
N TYR A 124 -9.91 -8.00 7.35
CA TYR A 124 -11.33 -7.82 7.08
C TYR A 124 -12.15 -8.23 8.30
N GLY A 125 -13.40 -7.79 8.38
CA GLY A 125 -14.31 -8.12 9.47
C GLY A 125 -15.77 -7.94 9.09
N THR A 126 -16.65 -8.09 10.08
CA THR A 126 -18.10 -7.86 9.97
C THR A 126 -18.56 -7.08 11.21
N GLU A 127 -19.28 -5.96 11.01
CA GLU A 127 -19.85 -5.14 12.08
C GLU A 127 -21.30 -4.79 11.73
N GLU A 128 -22.23 -4.97 12.67
CA GLU A 128 -23.69 -4.80 12.45
C GLU A 128 -24.26 -5.56 11.22
N GLY A 129 -23.60 -6.64 10.79
CA GLY A 129 -23.97 -7.39 9.57
C GLY A 129 -23.46 -6.80 8.25
N LYS A 130 -22.58 -5.79 8.31
CA LYS A 130 -21.86 -5.21 7.16
C LYS A 130 -20.42 -5.76 7.17
N ASP A 131 -19.99 -6.34 6.05
CA ASP A 131 -18.61 -6.77 5.86
C ASP A 131 -17.72 -5.58 5.45
N TYR A 132 -16.50 -5.53 5.99
CA TYR A 132 -15.53 -4.47 5.71
C TYR A 132 -14.08 -4.97 5.57
N TRP A 133 -13.28 -4.24 4.81
CA TRP A 133 -11.83 -4.30 4.72
C TRP A 133 -11.19 -3.41 5.78
N ILE A 134 -10.11 -3.89 6.42
CA ILE A 134 -9.23 -3.07 7.26
C ILE A 134 -8.05 -2.65 6.38
N VAL A 135 -7.92 -1.34 6.14
CA VAL A 135 -6.98 -0.77 5.17
C VAL A 135 -6.02 0.19 5.87
N ARG A 136 -4.71 0.08 5.63
CA ARG A 136 -3.70 1.05 6.05
C ARG A 136 -3.53 2.14 5.00
N ASN A 137 -3.52 3.39 5.46
CA ASN A 137 -3.32 4.58 4.63
C ASN A 137 -2.20 5.50 5.16
N SER A 138 -1.63 6.29 4.23
CA SER A 138 -0.47 7.19 4.38
C SER A 138 -0.76 8.62 4.83
N TRP A 139 -2.02 9.10 4.82
CA TRP A 139 -2.38 10.52 5.05
C TRP A 139 -2.20 10.98 6.53
N GLY A 140 -1.23 10.42 7.23
CA GLY A 140 -0.89 10.71 8.63
C GLY A 140 -1.87 10.12 9.65
N PRO A 141 -1.56 10.26 10.96
CA PRO A 141 -2.35 9.70 12.05
C PRO A 141 -3.64 10.50 12.36
N ALA A 142 -4.13 11.29 11.40
CA ALA A 142 -5.35 12.08 11.52
C ALA A 142 -6.61 11.31 11.09
N GLY A 143 -6.47 10.26 10.27
CA GLY A 143 -7.58 9.57 9.61
C GLY A 143 -8.48 8.70 10.49
N GLU A 144 -7.91 7.96 11.45
CA GLU A 144 -8.65 7.30 12.56
C GLU A 144 -7.67 6.88 13.67
N LYS A 145 -8.17 6.63 14.89
CA LYS A 145 -7.39 6.23 16.09
C LYS A 145 -7.81 4.89 16.70
N THR A 146 -7.89 3.83 15.90
CA THR A 146 -8.32 2.48 16.35
C THR A 146 -7.13 1.50 16.49
N ALA A 147 -6.38 1.67 17.58
CA ALA A 147 -5.57 0.64 18.26
C ALA A 147 -4.61 -0.26 17.42
N THR A 148 -3.46 0.28 17.00
CA THR A 148 -2.17 -0.04 17.67
C THR A 148 -1.00 0.85 17.18
N SER A 149 -0.25 1.43 18.12
CA SER A 149 1.15 1.92 18.01
C SER A 149 1.70 2.43 16.66
N GLY A 150 1.00 3.37 16.00
CA GLY A 150 1.63 4.41 15.15
C GLY A 150 1.84 4.11 13.65
N LEU A 151 2.22 5.17 12.93
CA LEU A 151 2.67 5.23 11.53
C LEU A 151 1.67 4.94 10.39
N SER A 152 0.38 4.71 10.65
CA SER A 152 -0.65 4.75 9.60
C SER A 152 -2.03 5.14 10.15
N ALA A 153 -2.88 5.73 9.31
CA ALA A 153 -4.32 5.66 9.55
C ALA A 153 -4.81 4.25 9.20
N MET A 154 -5.76 3.73 9.97
CA MET A 154 -6.55 2.56 9.62
C MET A 154 -7.94 3.04 9.17
N TRP A 155 -8.46 2.46 8.11
CA TRP A 155 -9.77 2.77 7.55
C TRP A 155 -10.59 1.50 7.38
N LEU A 156 -11.90 1.59 7.63
CA LEU A 156 -12.84 0.49 7.44
C LEU A 156 -13.65 0.73 6.15
N ILE A 157 -13.18 0.16 5.04
CA ILE A 157 -13.81 0.31 3.71
C ILE A 157 -14.81 -0.85 3.53
N PRO A 158 -16.04 -0.65 3.01
CA PRO A 158 -17.00 -1.73 2.86
C PRO A 158 -16.51 -2.76 1.84
N LEU A 159 -16.95 -4.02 1.96
CA LEU A 159 -16.79 -4.99 0.87
C LEU A 159 -17.68 -4.58 -0.31
N GLN A 160 -17.04 -4.14 -1.39
CA GLN A 160 -17.61 -3.77 -2.68
C GLN A 160 -16.61 -4.13 -3.79
N GLU A 161 -17.11 -4.37 -5.00
CA GLU A 161 -16.39 -5.04 -6.10
C GLU A 161 -15.15 -4.29 -6.64
N SER A 162 -14.89 -3.05 -6.19
CA SER A 162 -13.91 -2.10 -6.74
C SER A 162 -12.47 -2.20 -6.17
N VAL A 163 -12.02 -3.41 -5.78
CA VAL A 163 -10.71 -3.60 -5.14
C VAL A 163 -9.84 -4.65 -5.88
N GLU A 164 -8.95 -4.17 -6.74
CA GLU A 164 -7.91 -4.98 -7.41
C GLU A 164 -6.72 -5.26 -6.46
N SER A 165 -6.02 -6.40 -6.60
CA SER A 165 -5.13 -6.95 -5.55
C SER A 165 -4.09 -7.99 -6.02
N GLN A 166 -3.16 -8.47 -5.16
CA GLN A 166 -1.98 -9.30 -5.52
C GLN A 166 -1.57 -10.43 -4.52
N TRP A 167 -1.13 -11.62 -5.00
CA TRP A 167 -0.81 -12.89 -4.27
C TRP A 167 -0.27 -13.99 -5.25
N LYS A 168 0.69 -14.93 -4.99
CA LYS A 168 1.57 -15.23 -3.82
C LYS A 168 2.50 -16.49 -3.91
N HIS A 169 3.65 -16.50 -3.20
CA HIS A 169 3.93 -17.27 -1.93
C HIS A 169 5.43 -17.58 -1.67
N LEU A 170 5.78 -17.86 -0.40
CA LEU A 170 7.13 -18.00 0.22
C LEU A 170 7.87 -16.64 0.38
N ILE A 171 8.85 -16.41 1.27
CA ILE A 171 9.24 -16.98 2.59
C ILE A 171 10.07 -15.93 3.39
N PRO A 172 10.28 -16.01 4.73
CA PRO A 172 9.51 -16.66 5.80
C PRO A 172 8.73 -15.62 6.65
N SER A 173 8.11 -16.05 7.75
CA SER A 173 7.21 -15.26 8.61
C SER A 173 7.89 -14.19 9.50
N ARG A 174 8.66 -13.27 8.90
CA ARG A 174 9.21 -12.06 9.57
C ARG A 174 9.13 -10.76 8.74
N LEU A 175 8.84 -10.84 7.44
CA LEU A 175 8.85 -9.70 6.50
C LEU A 175 7.47 -9.05 6.27
N VAL A 176 6.49 -9.30 7.14
CA VAL A 176 5.11 -8.80 7.01
C VAL A 176 4.98 -7.40 7.64
N ILE A 177 5.83 -6.47 7.20
CA ILE A 177 5.93 -5.12 7.79
C ILE A 177 6.13 -4.09 6.68
N THR A 178 5.12 -3.23 6.52
CA THR A 178 5.20 -1.89 5.92
C THR A 178 6.15 -1.76 4.71
N LEU A 179 5.78 -2.43 3.62
CA LEU A 179 5.98 -1.88 2.29
C LEU A 179 4.72 -1.07 1.96
N LEU A 180 4.71 0.21 2.34
CA LEU A 180 3.59 1.12 2.09
C LEU A 180 3.68 1.73 0.67
N ILE A 181 4.04 0.87 -0.29
CA ILE A 181 4.29 1.24 -1.69
C ILE A 181 2.99 1.85 -2.26
N LEU A 182 3.14 3.00 -2.91
CA LEU A 182 2.11 3.72 -3.68
C LEU A 182 1.00 4.50 -2.99
N ALA A 183 0.98 4.61 -1.67
CA ALA A 183 0.06 5.53 -1.00
C ALA A 183 0.39 7.03 -1.15
N HIS A 184 1.16 7.39 -2.19
CA HIS A 184 1.43 8.77 -2.64
C HIS A 184 1.62 8.88 -4.17
N LEU A 185 1.62 7.79 -4.96
CA LEU A 185 2.01 7.85 -6.39
C LEU A 185 0.83 7.87 -7.37
N LEU A 186 -0.38 8.26 -6.94
CA LEU A 186 -1.55 8.39 -7.84
C LEU A 186 -2.35 9.69 -7.67
N GLN A 187 -1.91 10.61 -6.80
CA GLN A 187 -2.64 11.85 -6.53
C GLN A 187 -2.28 12.98 -7.51
N PRO A 188 -3.16 13.36 -8.47
CA PRO A 188 -3.07 14.68 -9.11
C PRO A 188 -3.31 15.80 -8.08
N ARG A 189 -2.76 16.99 -8.36
CA ARG A 189 -2.94 18.21 -7.56
C ARG A 189 -4.11 19.08 -8.06
#